data_AF-A0A2T2YPQ9-F1
#
_entry.id   AF-A0A2T2YPQ9-F1
#
_cell.length_a   1.000
_cell.length_b   1.000
_cell.length_c   1.000
_cell.angle_alpha   90.00
_cell.angle_beta   90.00
_cell.angle_gamma   90.00
#
_symmetry.space_group_name_H-M   'P 1'
#
loop_
_entity.id
_entity.type
_entity.pdbx_description
1 polymer ?
#
loop_
_entity_poly.entity_id
_entity_poly.type
_entity_poly.pdbx_seq_one_letter_code
_entity_poly.pdbx_strand_id
1 'polypeptide(L)'
;GGSGSKTVGGTVGQWIQQALQVLKGMGVDISGIDPEAIAIIIHFESNGDPTATNNSDSNAANGTPSKGLMQTIQPTFDSYAAPGHTNIYDPVDNIVAGVRYAISRYGSVGNVPGVKAVRNGQAYVGY
;
A
#
# COMPACT_ATOMS: atom_id res chain seq x y z
N GLY A 1 -32.77 -4.76 1.58
CA GLY A 1 -32.25 -5.13 2.91
C GLY A 1 -30.76 -5.31 2.81
N GLY A 2 -30.02 -4.80 3.79
CA GLY A 2 -28.58 -5.09 3.96
C GLY A 2 -27.65 -3.96 3.55
N SER A 3 -27.50 -2.96 4.41
CA SER A 3 -26.42 -1.99 4.39
C SER A 3 -25.07 -2.71 4.47
N GLY A 4 -24.28 -2.64 3.39
CA GLY A 4 -22.91 -3.14 3.36
C GLY A 4 -21.99 -2.12 4.03
N SER A 5 -21.70 -2.32 5.31
CA SER A 5 -20.63 -1.64 6.00
C SER A 5 -19.35 -1.66 5.17
N LYS A 6 -18.64 -0.54 5.24
CA LYS A 6 -17.34 -0.19 4.67
C LYS A 6 -16.21 -1.08 5.20
N THR A 7 -16.39 -2.40 5.21
CA THR A 7 -15.30 -3.36 5.36
C THR A 7 -14.54 -3.40 4.04
N VAL A 8 -13.23 -3.68 4.13
CA VAL A 8 -12.37 -3.90 2.98
C VAL A 8 -12.85 -5.14 2.20
N GLY A 9 -13.96 -5.01 1.46
CA GLY A 9 -14.65 -6.09 0.75
C GLY A 9 -14.42 -5.96 -0.75
N GLY A 10 -13.84 -7.01 -1.35
CA GLY A 10 -13.47 -7.06 -2.78
C GLY A 10 -12.05 -7.60 -2.99
N THR A 11 -11.59 -7.62 -4.24
CA THR A 11 -10.27 -8.16 -4.62
C THR A 11 -9.12 -7.47 -3.88
N VAL A 12 -9.21 -6.15 -3.68
CA VAL A 12 -8.22 -5.38 -2.89
C VAL A 12 -8.13 -5.88 -1.45
N GLY A 13 -9.26 -6.20 -0.83
CA GLY A 13 -9.26 -6.77 0.53
C GLY A 13 -8.60 -8.13 0.60
N GLN A 14 -8.80 -8.98 -0.41
CA GLN A 14 -8.14 -10.28 -0.50
C GLN A 14 -6.62 -10.13 -0.63
N TRP A 15 -6.14 -9.21 -1.48
CA TRP A 15 -4.72 -8.92 -1.61
C TRP A 15 -4.11 -8.35 -0.33
N ILE A 16 -4.81 -7.45 0.36
CA ILE A 16 -4.37 -6.95 1.67
C ILE A 16 -4.21 -8.10 2.66
N GLN A 17 -5.20 -9.00 2.76
CA GLN A 17 -5.11 -10.15 3.67
C GLN A 17 -3.97 -11.10 3.30
N GLN A 18 -3.74 -11.35 2.01
CA GLN A 18 -2.60 -12.16 1.55
C GLN A 18 -1.27 -11.50 1.88
N ALA A 19 -1.14 -10.18 1.68
CA ALA A 19 0.06 -9.43 2.04
C ALA A 19 0.35 -9.47 3.55
N LEU A 20 -0.69 -9.36 4.40
CA LEU A 20 -0.54 -9.52 5.85
C LEU A 20 -0.06 -10.94 6.23
N GLN A 21 -0.50 -11.98 5.51
CA GLN A 21 0.00 -13.35 5.72
C GLN A 21 1.47 -13.48 5.33
N VAL A 22 1.89 -12.90 4.21
CA VAL A 22 3.30 -12.85 3.79
C VAL A 22 4.15 -12.14 4.85
N LEU A 23 3.73 -10.96 5.30
CA LEU A 23 4.40 -10.19 6.36
C LEU A 23 4.53 -10.99 7.66
N LYS A 24 3.45 -11.66 8.07
CA LYS A 24 3.48 -12.55 9.24
C LYS A 24 4.45 -13.71 9.05
N GLY A 25 4.51 -14.31 7.86
CA GLY A 25 5.47 -15.36 7.53
C GLY A 25 6.93 -14.90 7.58
N MET A 26 7.18 -13.62 7.33
CA MET A 26 8.49 -12.98 7.49
C MET A 26 8.83 -12.62 8.95
N GLY A 27 7.92 -12.87 9.90
CA GLY A 27 8.09 -12.51 11.30
C GLY A 27 7.78 -11.05 11.63
N VAL A 28 7.11 -10.31 10.74
CA VAL A 28 6.62 -8.96 11.03
C VAL A 28 5.42 -9.06 11.98
N ASP A 29 5.41 -8.26 13.05
CA ASP A 29 4.23 -8.13 13.92
C ASP A 29 3.12 -7.39 13.18
N ILE A 30 2.13 -8.15 12.73
CA ILE A 30 0.98 -7.61 12.00
C ILE A 30 -0.14 -7.11 12.91
N SER A 31 -0.07 -7.30 14.24
CA SER A 31 -1.15 -6.93 15.16
C SER A 31 -1.43 -5.43 15.22
N GLY A 32 -0.41 -4.62 14.94
CA GLY A 32 -0.51 -3.16 14.83
C GLY A 32 -0.73 -2.64 13.40
N ILE A 33 -0.85 -3.52 12.40
CA ILE A 33 -1.06 -3.10 11.01
C ILE A 33 -2.56 -3.00 10.76
N ASP A 34 -2.99 -1.80 10.40
CA ASP A 34 -4.38 -1.45 10.14
C ASP A 34 -4.74 -1.70 8.65
N PRO A 35 -5.58 -2.72 8.33
CA PRO A 35 -5.94 -3.03 6.95
C PRO A 35 -6.74 -1.92 6.26
N GLU A 36 -7.52 -1.14 7.02
CA GLU A 36 -8.28 -0.02 6.46
C GLU A 36 -7.35 1.13 6.06
N ALA A 37 -6.27 1.37 6.81
CA ALA A 37 -5.24 2.33 6.44
C ALA A 37 -4.59 1.97 5.09
N ILE A 38 -4.31 0.68 4.87
CA ILE A 38 -3.79 0.18 3.59
C ILE A 38 -4.82 0.40 2.47
N ALA A 39 -6.08 0.07 2.71
CA ALA A 39 -7.15 0.26 1.74
C ALA A 39 -7.35 1.74 1.35
N ILE A 40 -7.22 2.67 2.30
CA ILE A 40 -7.26 4.12 2.04
C ILE A 40 -6.14 4.50 1.07
N ILE A 41 -4.91 4.08 1.35
CA ILE A 41 -3.76 4.35 0.45
C ILE A 41 -4.06 3.84 -0.96
N ILE A 42 -4.42 2.55 -1.09
CA ILE A 42 -4.67 1.95 -2.41
C ILE A 42 -5.78 2.69 -3.18
N HIS A 43 -6.84 3.09 -2.50
CA HIS A 43 -7.94 3.82 -3.13
C HIS A 43 -7.49 5.15 -3.74
N PHE A 44 -6.66 5.92 -3.03
CA PHE A 44 -6.22 7.22 -3.53
C PHE A 44 -5.01 7.15 -4.46
N GLU A 45 -4.12 6.19 -4.27
CA GLU A 45 -2.88 6.05 -5.05
C GLU A 45 -3.12 5.39 -6.41
N SER A 46 -4.00 4.39 -6.49
CA SER A 46 -4.20 3.59 -7.71
C SER A 46 -5.66 3.32 -8.05
N ASN A 47 -6.60 3.74 -7.19
CA ASN A 47 -8.00 3.34 -7.28
C ASN A 47 -8.21 1.81 -7.34
N GLY A 48 -7.26 1.04 -6.77
CA GLY A 48 -7.29 -0.42 -6.78
C GLY A 48 -6.74 -1.07 -8.05
N ASP A 49 -6.09 -0.33 -8.95
CA ASP A 49 -5.45 -0.87 -10.14
C ASP A 49 -4.00 -1.31 -9.86
N PRO A 50 -3.70 -2.63 -9.88
CA PRO A 50 -2.35 -3.14 -9.62
C PRO A 50 -1.36 -2.83 -10.75
N THR A 51 -1.82 -2.39 -11.92
CA THR A 51 -0.99 -2.03 -13.07
C THR A 51 -0.74 -0.52 -13.19
N ALA A 52 -1.31 0.27 -12.27
CA ALA A 52 -1.18 1.72 -12.26
C ALA A 52 0.29 2.15 -12.30
N THR A 53 0.61 3.10 -13.19
CA THR A 53 1.94 3.71 -13.29
C THR A 53 1.79 5.22 -13.39
N ASN A 54 2.34 5.96 -12.43
CA ASN A 54 2.35 7.41 -12.45
C ASN A 54 3.61 7.91 -13.18
N ASN A 55 3.40 8.59 -14.31
CA ASN A 55 4.47 9.15 -15.13
C ASN A 55 4.60 10.68 -15.00
N SER A 56 3.86 11.29 -14.07
CA SER A 56 3.75 12.74 -13.94
C SER A 56 4.42 13.28 -12.67
N ASP A 57 4.79 12.41 -11.73
CA ASP A 57 5.42 12.82 -10.48
C ASP A 57 6.94 13.08 -10.63
N SER A 58 7.55 13.59 -9.56
CA SER A 58 8.99 13.85 -9.52
C SER A 58 9.82 12.58 -9.68
N ASN A 59 9.30 11.43 -9.26
CA ASN A 59 9.99 10.15 -9.39
C ASN A 59 10.04 9.70 -10.85
N ALA A 60 8.95 9.90 -11.60
CA ALA A 60 8.90 9.67 -13.04
C ALA A 60 9.85 10.60 -13.80
N ALA A 61 9.92 11.88 -13.42
CA ALA A 61 10.90 12.81 -13.96
C ALA A 61 12.35 12.38 -13.69
N ASN A 62 12.59 11.68 -12.58
CA ASN A 62 13.87 11.08 -12.22
C ASN A 62 14.09 9.66 -12.79
N GLY A 63 13.18 9.16 -13.65
CA GLY A 63 13.30 7.86 -14.32
C GLY A 63 12.87 6.65 -13.48
N THR A 64 12.29 6.85 -12.29
CA THR A 64 11.81 5.79 -11.41
C THR A 64 10.33 6.00 -11.07
N PRO A 65 9.41 5.86 -12.04
CA PRO A 65 7.99 6.14 -11.80
C PRO A 65 7.40 5.28 -10.68
N SER A 66 6.40 5.83 -10.01
CA SER A 66 5.62 5.16 -8.96
C SER A 66 4.66 4.14 -9.59
N LYS A 67 4.57 2.92 -9.02
CA LYS A 67 3.91 1.76 -9.64
C LYS A 67 3.06 0.95 -8.67
N GLY A 68 2.02 0.33 -9.22
CA GLY A 68 1.16 -0.63 -8.54
C GLY A 68 0.21 -0.02 -7.50
N LEU A 69 -0.36 -0.87 -6.67
CA LEU A 69 -1.46 -0.51 -5.76
C LEU A 69 -1.12 0.60 -4.78
N MET A 70 0.09 0.55 -4.20
CA MET A 70 0.60 1.51 -3.23
C MET A 70 1.54 2.55 -3.87
N GLN A 71 1.57 2.65 -5.20
CA GLN A 71 2.40 3.61 -5.95
C GLN A 71 3.86 3.62 -5.48
N THR A 72 4.45 2.44 -5.34
CA THR A 72 5.83 2.27 -4.87
C THR A 72 6.82 2.44 -6.03
N ILE A 73 7.96 3.12 -5.78
CA ILE A 73 9.05 3.23 -6.77
C ILE A 73 9.99 2.01 -6.69
N GLN A 74 10.68 1.72 -7.80
CA GLN A 74 11.54 0.52 -7.89
C GLN A 74 12.58 0.40 -6.77
N PRO A 75 13.36 1.45 -6.41
CA PRO A 75 14.35 1.32 -5.33
C PRO A 75 13.76 1.01 -3.97
N THR A 76 12.56 1.54 -3.68
CA THR A 76 11.81 1.22 -2.46
C THR A 76 11.33 -0.23 -2.51
N PHE A 77 10.75 -0.65 -3.64
CA PHE A 77 10.32 -2.04 -3.80
C PHE A 77 11.48 -3.01 -3.58
N ASP A 78 12.64 -2.78 -4.20
CA ASP A 78 13.80 -3.66 -4.06
C ASP A 78 14.31 -3.75 -2.61
N SER A 79 14.19 -2.67 -1.84
CA SER A 79 14.61 -2.62 -0.43
C SER A 79 13.61 -3.31 0.53
N TYR A 80 12.33 -3.31 0.18
CA TYR A 80 11.23 -3.71 1.07
C TYR A 80 10.41 -4.91 0.57
N ALA A 81 10.73 -5.46 -0.59
CA ALA A 81 10.14 -6.69 -1.09
C ALA A 81 10.40 -7.87 -0.14
N ALA A 82 9.46 -8.81 -0.12
CA ALA A 82 9.66 -10.08 0.57
C ALA A 82 10.57 -11.01 -0.24
N PRO A 83 11.34 -11.92 0.40
CA PRO A 83 12.10 -12.93 -0.32
C PRO A 83 11.18 -13.75 -1.25
N GLY A 84 11.53 -13.82 -2.53
CA GLY A 84 10.72 -14.50 -3.55
C GLY A 84 9.58 -13.67 -4.17
N HIS A 85 9.35 -12.45 -3.68
CA HIS A 85 8.34 -11.52 -4.16
C HIS A 85 9.01 -10.39 -4.97
N THR A 86 9.23 -10.62 -6.26
CA THR A 86 10.06 -9.75 -7.11
C THR A 86 9.27 -8.94 -8.14
N ASN A 87 7.94 -8.97 -8.12
CA ASN A 87 7.12 -8.31 -9.12
C ASN A 87 6.42 -7.06 -8.54
N ILE A 88 6.90 -5.87 -8.91
CA ILE A 88 6.32 -4.61 -8.44
C ILE A 88 4.85 -4.38 -8.83
N TYR A 89 4.36 -5.05 -9.88
CA TYR A 89 2.96 -5.01 -10.30
C TYR A 89 2.13 -6.18 -9.76
N ASP A 90 2.75 -7.15 -9.07
CA ASP A 90 1.97 -8.12 -8.32
C ASP A 90 1.32 -7.40 -7.12
N PRO A 91 -0.02 -7.52 -6.97
CA PRO A 91 -0.73 -6.77 -5.94
C PRO A 91 -0.27 -7.12 -4.53
N VAL A 92 0.08 -8.38 -4.25
CA VAL A 92 0.54 -8.81 -2.93
C VAL A 92 1.95 -8.30 -2.68
N ASP A 93 2.86 -8.48 -3.64
CA ASP A 93 4.24 -8.00 -3.53
C ASP A 93 4.29 -6.49 -3.29
N ASN A 94 3.51 -5.72 -4.07
CA ASN A 94 3.46 -4.27 -3.99
C ASN A 94 2.94 -3.80 -2.62
N ILE A 95 1.89 -4.46 -2.09
CA ILE A 95 1.37 -4.15 -0.76
C ILE A 95 2.41 -4.49 0.32
N VAL A 96 3.07 -5.64 0.24
CA VAL A 96 4.09 -6.04 1.20
C VAL A 96 5.22 -5.00 1.26
N ALA A 97 5.75 -4.59 0.11
CA ALA A 97 6.80 -3.58 0.04
C ALA A 97 6.34 -2.21 0.56
N GLY A 98 5.16 -1.74 0.12
CA GLY A 98 4.61 -0.45 0.52
C GLY A 98 4.31 -0.38 2.03
N VAL A 99 3.77 -1.45 2.61
CA VAL A 99 3.50 -1.53 4.07
C VAL A 99 4.80 -1.52 4.87
N ARG A 100 5.82 -2.30 4.48
CA ARG A 100 7.11 -2.30 5.18
C ARG A 100 7.80 -0.94 5.09
N TYR A 101 7.74 -0.28 3.94
CA TYR A 101 8.23 1.09 3.79
C TYR A 101 7.47 2.06 4.71
N ALA A 102 6.14 2.01 4.72
CA ALA A 102 5.32 2.88 5.57
C ALA A 102 5.64 2.69 7.06
N ILE A 103 5.79 1.45 7.52
CA ILE A 103 6.20 1.14 8.90
C ILE A 103 7.61 1.70 9.17
N SER A 104 8.57 1.47 8.28
CA SER A 104 9.94 1.96 8.46
C SER A 104 10.02 3.49 8.48
N ARG A 105 9.18 4.18 7.69
CA ARG A 105 9.25 5.63 7.50
C ARG A 105 8.40 6.42 8.50
N TYR A 106 7.26 5.87 8.93
CA TYR A 106 6.25 6.55 9.76
C TYR A 106 5.90 5.79 11.05
N GLY A 107 6.49 4.61 11.29
CA GLY A 107 6.23 3.75 12.44
C GLY A 107 4.98 2.88 12.30
N SER A 108 3.99 3.30 11.51
CA SER A 108 2.80 2.50 11.17
C SER A 108 2.15 3.00 9.88
N VAL A 109 1.34 2.16 9.23
CA VAL A 109 0.55 2.57 8.06
C VAL A 109 -0.49 3.64 8.45
N GLY A 110 -1.02 3.59 9.67
CA GLY A 110 -1.96 4.60 10.20
C GLY A 110 -1.35 5.99 10.36
N ASN A 111 -0.02 6.09 10.44
CA ASN A 111 0.71 7.36 10.57
C ASN A 111 1.06 8.01 9.23
N VAL A 112 0.80 7.34 8.11
CA VAL A 112 1.01 7.90 6.77
C VAL A 112 0.20 9.20 6.63
N PRO A 113 0.81 10.31 6.15
CA PRO A 113 0.14 11.61 6.08
C PRO A 113 -1.23 11.58 5.39
N GLY A 114 -1.34 10.90 4.24
CA GLY A 114 -2.61 10.76 3.52
C GLY A 114 -3.67 10.01 4.30
N VAL A 115 -3.29 8.94 5.02
CA VAL A 115 -4.22 8.20 5.89
C VAL A 115 -4.71 9.09 7.02
N LYS A 116 -3.82 9.81 7.70
CA LYS A 116 -4.18 10.75 8.77
C LYS A 116 -5.10 11.86 8.26
N ALA A 117 -4.77 12.43 7.11
CA ALA A 117 -5.57 13.48 6.49
C ALA A 117 -7.00 13.00 6.22
N VAL A 118 -7.16 11.85 5.56
CA VAL A 118 -8.48 11.26 5.28
C VAL A 118 -9.25 10.96 6.56
N ARG A 119 -8.59 10.41 7.59
CA ARG A 119 -9.22 10.14 8.90
C ARG A 119 -9.70 11.40 9.61
N ASN A 120 -9.04 12.53 9.37
CA ASN A 120 -9.43 13.83 9.89
C ASN A 120 -10.42 14.59 8.97
N GLY A 121 -10.95 13.95 7.92
CA GLY A 121 -11.86 14.58 6.97
C GLY A 121 -11.19 15.56 6.00
N GLN A 122 -9.87 15.47 5.85
CA GLN A 122 -9.07 16.31 4.95
C GLN A 122 -8.78 15.56 3.63
N ALA A 123 -8.36 16.31 2.60
CA ALA A 123 -7.94 15.72 1.32
C ALA A 123 -6.73 14.81 1.50
N TYR A 124 -6.68 13.72 0.74
CA TYR A 124 -5.56 12.79 0.76
C TYR A 124 -4.28 13.46 0.25
N VAL A 125 -3.15 13.11 0.86
CA VAL A 125 -1.81 13.57 0.49
C VAL A 125 -0.93 12.33 0.33
N GLY A 126 -0.42 12.10 -0.87
CA GLY A 126 0.51 11.00 -1.16
C GLY A 126 1.79 11.11 -0.32
N TYR A 127 2.55 10.01 -0.22
CA TYR A 127 3.64 9.89 0.75
C TYR A 127 4.98 9.43 0.15
#